data_AF-A0A164X0H5-F1
#
_entry.id   AF-A0A164X0H5-F1
#
_cell.length_a   1.000
_cell.length_b   1.000
_cell.length_c   1.000
_cell.angle_alpha   90.00
_cell.angle_beta   90.00
_cell.angle_gamma   90.00
#
_symmetry.space_group_name_H-M   'P 1'
#
loop_
_entity.id
_entity.type
_entity.pdbx_description
1 polymer ?
#
loop_
_entity_poly.entity_id
_entity_poly.type
_entity_poly.pdbx_seq_one_letter_code
_entity_poly.pdbx_strand_id
1 'polypeptide(L)'
;MIQPSTGKVAIVWDTKHPEGYAFLPKGRKDVGESLEQAALREATEESGYECQFLPLDIPHHCPKGSAPSRNPSHEPIYVSVIHNGPHRRRHYIDPGTEYFTFWYIAQIAADAIPRDDTRMPDEQSYRTELLSYEQASAALFQFGTLEQLQVLNVAYDLWTQSLKDAESANRGGQSTGGQTTMMN
;
A
#
# COMPACT_ATOMS: atom_id res chain seq x y z
N MET A 1 -3.26 -0.25 -2.18
CA MET A 1 -2.95 -1.44 -3.01
C MET A 1 -2.89 -1.03 -4.47
N ILE A 2 -1.99 -1.62 -5.25
CA ILE A 2 -1.85 -1.39 -6.70
C ILE A 2 -2.26 -2.66 -7.45
N GLN A 3 -3.00 -2.54 -8.55
CA GLN A 3 -3.22 -3.64 -9.49
C GLN A 3 -2.16 -3.58 -10.59
N PRO A 4 -1.09 -4.40 -10.56
CA PRO A 4 0.07 -4.19 -11.43
C PRO A 4 -0.25 -4.29 -12.93
N SER A 5 -1.27 -5.08 -13.30
CA SER A 5 -1.69 -5.26 -14.69
C SER A 5 -2.31 -4.00 -15.33
N THR A 6 -2.85 -3.09 -14.51
CA THR A 6 -3.52 -1.86 -14.99
C THR A 6 -2.88 -0.59 -14.45
N GLY A 7 -2.03 -0.70 -13.42
CA GLY A 7 -1.50 0.43 -12.66
C GLY A 7 -2.54 1.18 -11.84
N LYS A 8 -3.74 0.62 -11.69
CA LYS A 8 -4.78 1.24 -10.88
C LYS A 8 -4.54 1.02 -9.39
N VAL A 9 -5.03 1.94 -8.59
CA VAL A 9 -4.93 1.93 -7.13
C VAL A 9 -6.32 1.72 -6.54
N ALA A 10 -6.41 0.84 -5.54
CA ALA A 10 -7.62 0.67 -4.76
C ALA A 10 -7.78 1.83 -3.77
N ILE A 11 -8.85 2.61 -3.94
CA ILE A 11 -9.28 3.68 -3.03
C ILE A 11 -10.61 3.26 -2.40
N VAL A 12 -10.69 3.40 -1.07
CA VAL A 12 -11.90 3.11 -0.30
C VAL A 12 -12.65 4.41 -0.05
N TRP A 13 -13.97 4.33 -0.17
CA TRP A 13 -14.90 5.42 0.06
C TRP A 13 -15.85 5.06 1.19
N ASP A 14 -15.99 5.92 2.19
CA ASP A 14 -17.07 5.76 3.18
C ASP A 14 -18.35 6.46 2.70
N THR A 15 -19.35 5.65 2.33
CA THR A 15 -20.63 6.15 1.83
C THR A 15 -21.51 6.80 2.91
N LYS A 16 -21.13 6.73 4.20
CA LYS A 16 -21.80 7.49 5.26
C LYS A 16 -21.57 8.99 5.16
N HIS A 17 -20.53 9.42 4.43
CA HIS A 17 -20.21 10.82 4.19
C HIS A 17 -20.82 11.26 2.85
N PRO A 18 -21.93 12.03 2.85
CA PRO A 18 -22.60 12.44 1.61
C PRO A 18 -21.70 13.26 0.68
N GLU A 19 -20.80 14.04 1.25
CA GLU A 19 -19.78 14.82 0.56
C GLU A 19 -18.64 13.97 -0.03
N GLY A 20 -18.55 12.69 0.34
CA GLY A 20 -17.48 11.77 -0.02
C GLY A 20 -16.31 11.82 0.97
N TYR A 21 -15.89 10.65 1.44
CA TYR A 21 -14.67 10.48 2.22
C TYR A 21 -13.82 9.37 1.59
N ALA A 22 -12.69 9.74 0.99
CA ALA A 22 -11.78 8.83 0.30
C ALA A 22 -10.54 8.57 1.15
N PHE A 23 -10.12 7.30 1.23
CA PHE A 23 -8.93 6.92 1.97
C PHE A 23 -8.26 5.67 1.40
N LEU A 24 -6.99 5.51 1.75
CA LEU A 24 -6.21 4.29 1.61
C LEU A 24 -6.55 3.34 2.77
N PRO A 25 -6.71 2.03 2.51
CA PRO A 25 -7.05 1.08 3.56
C PRO A 25 -6.05 1.09 4.72
N LYS A 26 -6.56 1.12 5.95
CA LYS A 26 -5.79 1.10 7.20
C LYS A 26 -6.71 0.93 8.40
N GLY A 27 -6.36 0.03 9.30
CA GLY A 27 -7.04 -0.10 10.58
C GLY A 27 -6.13 -0.49 11.73
N ARG A 28 -6.73 -1.08 12.77
CA ARG A 28 -6.09 -1.28 14.06
C ARG A 28 -5.51 -2.69 14.13
N LYS A 29 -4.23 -2.76 14.46
CA LYS A 29 -3.56 -4.03 14.75
C LYS A 29 -4.18 -4.71 15.97
N ASP A 30 -4.41 -6.01 15.88
CA ASP A 30 -4.86 -6.83 17.00
C ASP A 30 -3.73 -7.15 17.99
N VAL A 31 -4.10 -7.55 19.21
CA VAL A 31 -3.12 -7.97 20.23
C VAL A 31 -2.43 -9.27 19.77
N GLY A 32 -1.10 -9.26 19.74
CA GLY A 32 -0.29 -10.40 19.28
C GLY A 32 -0.07 -10.48 17.77
N GLU A 33 -0.80 -9.69 16.98
CA GLU A 33 -0.60 -9.58 15.53
C GLU A 33 0.65 -8.75 15.19
N SER A 34 1.36 -9.08 14.11
CA SER A 34 2.43 -8.24 13.55
C SER A 34 1.88 -7.05 12.77
N LEU A 35 2.71 -6.05 12.44
CA LEU A 35 2.26 -4.89 11.66
C LEU A 35 1.90 -5.30 10.22
N GLU A 36 2.65 -6.27 9.68
CA GLU A 36 2.50 -6.80 8.35
C GLU A 36 1.20 -7.61 8.21
N GLN A 37 0.90 -8.44 9.21
CA GLN A 37 -0.37 -9.18 9.26
C GLN A 37 -1.56 -8.21 9.32
N ALA A 38 -1.50 -7.21 10.19
CA ALA A 38 -2.55 -6.20 10.26
C ALA A 38 -2.72 -5.44 8.95
N ALA A 39 -1.62 -5.02 8.31
CA ALA A 39 -1.69 -4.28 7.06
C ALA A 39 -2.42 -5.07 5.96
N LEU A 40 -2.15 -6.37 5.83
CA LEU A 40 -2.82 -7.21 4.84
C LEU A 40 -4.27 -7.55 5.23
N ARG A 41 -4.53 -7.84 6.50
CA ARG A 41 -5.88 -8.09 7.02
C ARG A 41 -6.77 -6.87 6.80
N GLU A 42 -6.37 -5.71 7.33
CA GLU A 42 -7.11 -4.45 7.23
C GLU A 42 -7.33 -4.03 5.77
N ALA A 43 -6.30 -4.18 4.92
CA ALA A 43 -6.46 -3.90 3.50
C ALA A 43 -7.51 -4.80 2.85
N THR A 44 -7.59 -6.07 3.24
CA THR A 44 -8.59 -7.02 2.74
C THR A 44 -9.97 -6.72 3.31
N GLU A 45 -10.08 -6.47 4.61
CA GLU A 45 -11.33 -6.18 5.32
C GLU A 45 -12.00 -4.94 4.74
N GLU A 46 -11.31 -3.79 4.72
CA GLU A 46 -11.88 -2.52 4.29
C GLU A 46 -12.11 -2.46 2.77
N SER A 47 -11.22 -3.05 1.97
CA SER A 47 -11.30 -2.94 0.51
C SER A 47 -12.12 -4.03 -0.17
N GLY A 48 -12.26 -5.19 0.48
CA GLY A 48 -12.81 -6.41 -0.09
C GLY A 48 -11.86 -7.19 -1.01
N TYR A 49 -10.69 -6.66 -1.36
CA TYR A 49 -9.76 -7.36 -2.24
C TYR A 49 -8.75 -8.19 -1.45
N GLU A 50 -8.64 -9.47 -1.82
CA GLU A 50 -7.47 -10.27 -1.44
C GLU A 50 -6.20 -9.65 -1.98
N CYS A 51 -5.22 -9.45 -1.10
CA CYS A 51 -3.98 -8.80 -1.44
C CYS A 51 -2.78 -9.49 -0.79
N GLN A 52 -1.61 -9.23 -1.36
CA GLN A 52 -0.32 -9.63 -0.80
C GLN A 52 0.65 -8.46 -0.95
N PHE A 53 1.76 -8.46 -0.22
CA PHE A 53 2.77 -7.42 -0.44
C PHE A 53 3.25 -7.42 -1.88
N LEU A 54 3.45 -6.22 -2.42
CA LEU A 54 4.06 -6.03 -3.72
C LEU A 54 5.59 -6.09 -3.50
N PRO A 55 6.28 -7.13 -4.01
CA PRO A 55 7.72 -7.23 -3.84
C PRO A 55 8.41 -6.13 -4.64
N LEU A 56 9.01 -5.16 -3.93
CA LEU A 56 9.68 -4.02 -4.54
C LEU A 56 11.16 -3.97 -4.17
N ASP A 57 11.95 -3.39 -5.06
CA ASP A 57 13.37 -3.12 -4.83
C ASP A 57 13.49 -1.77 -4.13
N ILE A 58 13.18 -1.76 -2.83
CA ILE A 58 13.16 -0.53 -2.03
C ILE A 58 14.60 -0.25 -1.55
N PRO A 59 15.19 0.91 -1.89
CA PRO A 59 16.49 1.29 -1.36
C PRO A 59 16.42 1.39 0.18
N HIS A 60 17.16 0.54 0.87
CA HIS A 60 17.21 0.56 2.33
C HIS A 60 18.61 0.28 2.88
N HIS A 61 18.87 0.77 4.08
CA HIS A 61 20.13 0.57 4.79
C HIS A 61 20.13 -0.69 5.68
N CYS A 62 19.10 -1.54 5.57
CA CYS A 62 19.05 -2.80 6.32
C CYS A 62 20.31 -3.64 6.03
N PRO A 63 21.02 -4.11 7.07
CA PRO A 63 22.18 -4.98 6.89
C PRO A 63 21.81 -6.22 6.08
N LYS A 64 22.55 -6.50 5.01
CA LYS A 64 22.20 -7.59 4.09
C LYS A 64 22.39 -8.99 4.67
N GLY A 65 23.18 -9.16 5.74
CA GLY A 65 23.48 -10.48 6.30
C GLY A 65 23.94 -11.46 5.21
N SER A 66 23.32 -12.65 5.16
CA SER A 66 23.50 -13.65 4.10
C SER A 66 22.44 -13.59 2.99
N ALA A 67 21.61 -12.54 2.95
CA ALA A 67 20.53 -12.41 1.97
C ALA A 67 21.11 -12.19 0.55
N PRO A 68 20.40 -12.63 -0.51
CA PRO A 68 20.82 -12.38 -1.89
C PRO A 68 20.96 -10.89 -2.17
N SER A 69 21.76 -10.54 -3.18
CA SER A 69 22.05 -9.13 -3.55
C SER A 69 20.81 -8.31 -3.86
N ARG A 70 19.76 -8.99 -4.36
CA ARG A 70 18.42 -8.47 -4.60
C ARG A 70 17.45 -9.24 -3.71
N ASN A 71 16.91 -8.56 -2.71
CA ASN A 71 15.92 -9.13 -1.79
C ASN A 71 14.73 -8.18 -1.78
N PRO A 72 13.61 -8.52 -2.47
CA PRO A 72 12.44 -7.68 -2.48
C PRO A 72 12.00 -7.37 -1.05
N SER A 73 11.85 -6.09 -0.76
CA SER A 73 11.52 -5.60 0.56
C SER A 73 10.01 -5.49 0.70
N HIS A 74 9.53 -5.84 1.88
CA HIS A 74 8.15 -5.61 2.32
C HIS A 74 8.11 -4.67 3.53
N GLU A 75 9.18 -3.89 3.72
CA GLU A 75 9.26 -2.89 4.79
C GLU A 75 8.23 -1.78 4.59
N PRO A 76 7.80 -1.10 5.66
CA PRO A 76 6.91 0.05 5.53
C PRO A 76 7.61 1.17 4.75
N ILE A 77 6.89 1.77 3.80
CA ILE A 77 7.39 2.84 2.92
C ILE A 77 7.18 4.23 3.51
N TYR A 78 6.27 4.34 4.49
CA TYR A 78 5.91 5.58 5.13
C TYR A 78 5.37 5.31 6.53
N VAL A 79 5.64 6.21 7.47
CA VAL A 79 5.04 6.20 8.80
C VAL A 79 4.38 7.54 9.03
N SER A 80 3.09 7.54 9.36
CA SER A 80 2.37 8.73 9.78
C SER A 80 2.02 8.67 11.26
N VAL A 81 1.96 9.85 11.88
CA VAL A 81 1.58 10.03 13.28
C VAL A 81 0.45 11.04 13.34
N ILE A 82 -0.70 10.60 13.86
CA ILE A 82 -1.87 11.47 14.04
C ILE A 82 -2.11 11.67 15.53
N HIS A 83 -2.04 12.94 15.95
CA HIS A 83 -2.40 13.36 17.29
C HIS A 83 -3.92 13.38 17.46
N ASN A 84 -4.43 12.50 18.32
CA ASN A 84 -5.81 12.54 18.78
C ASN A 84 -5.83 13.09 20.20
N GLY A 85 -5.97 14.41 20.32
CA GLY A 85 -5.85 15.10 21.60
C GLY A 85 -6.92 14.75 22.64
N PRO A 86 -6.76 15.29 23.87
CA PRO A 86 -7.71 15.06 24.93
C PRO A 86 -9.13 15.50 24.53
N HIS A 87 -10.12 14.64 24.77
CA HIS A 87 -11.52 14.95 24.47
C HIS A 87 -12.46 14.44 25.55
N ARG A 88 -13.53 15.20 25.81
CA ARG A 88 -14.51 14.83 26.84
C ARG A 88 -15.46 13.76 26.31
N ARG A 89 -15.50 12.61 26.97
CA ARG A 89 -16.49 11.55 26.71
C ARG A 89 -17.44 11.46 27.89
N ARG A 90 -18.75 11.70 27.68
CA ARG A 90 -19.83 11.66 28.69
C ARG A 90 -19.38 11.98 30.14
N HIS A 91 -18.84 11.00 30.87
CA HIS A 91 -18.47 11.09 32.28
C HIS A 91 -16.96 11.14 32.60
N TYR A 92 -16.06 11.17 31.61
CA TYR A 92 -14.62 11.30 31.82
C TYR A 92 -13.91 12.14 30.74
N ILE A 93 -12.68 12.56 31.02
CA ILE A 93 -11.79 13.19 30.05
C ILE A 93 -10.87 12.11 29.52
N ASP A 94 -11.01 11.78 28.24
CA ASP A 94 -10.05 10.95 27.53
C ASP A 94 -8.77 11.79 27.34
N PRO A 95 -7.59 11.33 27.81
CA PRO A 95 -6.35 12.08 27.71
C PRO A 95 -5.83 12.18 26.26
N GLY A 96 -6.46 11.49 25.31
CA GLY A 96 -6.01 11.41 23.94
C GLY A 96 -5.09 10.23 23.68
N THR A 97 -4.68 10.07 22.42
CA THR A 97 -3.83 8.99 21.95
C THR A 97 -3.05 9.45 20.71
N GLU A 98 -1.89 8.87 20.48
CA GLU A 98 -1.17 9.02 19.21
C GLU A 98 -1.44 7.80 18.34
N TYR A 99 -1.85 8.01 17.09
CA TYR A 99 -1.98 6.93 16.12
C TYR A 99 -0.73 6.86 15.25
N PHE A 100 -0.01 5.75 15.35
CA PHE A 100 1.07 5.42 14.43
C PHE A 100 0.53 4.51 13.33
N THR A 101 0.64 4.96 12.08
CA THR A 101 0.23 4.17 10.91
C THR A 101 1.45 3.84 10.09
N PHE A 102 1.71 2.55 9.91
CA PHE A 102 2.78 2.02 9.07
C PHE A 102 2.20 1.64 7.72
N TRP A 103 2.64 2.30 6.65
CA TRP A 103 2.09 2.13 5.33
C TRP A 103 2.96 1.19 4.50
N TYR A 104 2.31 0.22 3.87
CA TYR A 104 2.94 -0.78 3.02
C TYR A 104 2.38 -0.71 1.60
N ILE A 105 3.12 -1.27 0.65
CA ILE A 105 2.64 -1.42 -0.72
C ILE A 105 2.20 -2.87 -0.91
N ALA A 106 0.90 -3.05 -1.18
CA ALA A 106 0.31 -4.34 -1.51
C ALA A 106 -0.19 -4.35 -2.96
N GLN A 107 -0.27 -5.54 -3.53
CA GLN A 107 -0.80 -5.79 -4.86
C GLN A 107 -2.07 -6.65 -4.83
N ILE A 108 -2.91 -6.45 -5.85
CA ILE A 108 -4.07 -7.29 -6.14
C ILE A 108 -3.94 -7.93 -7.52
N ALA A 109 -4.55 -9.10 -7.71
CA ALA A 109 -4.55 -9.81 -8.97
C ALA A 109 -5.29 -9.04 -10.09
N ALA A 110 -5.00 -9.38 -11.35
CA ALA A 110 -5.64 -8.74 -12.51
C ALA A 110 -7.15 -9.00 -12.59
N ASP A 111 -7.56 -10.19 -12.14
CA ASP A 111 -8.92 -10.69 -12.06
C ASP A 111 -9.48 -10.64 -10.64
N ALA A 112 -8.85 -9.88 -9.74
CA ALA A 112 -9.32 -9.74 -8.37
C ALA A 112 -10.75 -9.20 -8.34
N ILE A 113 -11.61 -9.86 -7.55
CA ILE A 113 -13.00 -9.49 -7.35
C ILE A 113 -13.15 -9.06 -5.89
N PRO A 114 -13.72 -7.88 -5.61
CA PRO A 114 -13.92 -7.45 -4.23
C PRO A 114 -15.02 -8.32 -3.59
N ARG A 115 -14.80 -8.68 -2.33
CA ARG A 115 -15.76 -9.42 -1.51
C ARG A 115 -16.36 -8.48 -0.47
N ASP A 116 -17.67 -8.53 -0.31
CA ASP A 116 -18.38 -7.70 0.67
C ASP A 116 -18.43 -8.36 2.06
N ASP A 117 -18.12 -9.66 2.17
CA ASP A 117 -18.19 -10.45 3.41
C ASP A 117 -16.98 -10.28 4.34
N THR A 118 -15.99 -9.48 3.93
CA THR A 118 -14.77 -9.22 4.69
C THR A 118 -14.89 -8.02 5.64
N ARG A 119 -15.89 -7.16 5.44
CA ARG A 119 -16.01 -5.89 6.18
C ARG A 119 -16.49 -6.11 7.61
N MET A 120 -15.95 -5.33 8.55
CA MET A 120 -16.42 -5.30 9.93
C MET A 120 -17.80 -4.61 10.03
N PRO A 121 -18.54 -4.77 11.15
CA PRO A 121 -19.88 -4.20 11.30
C PRO A 121 -19.96 -2.67 11.12
N ASP A 122 -18.91 -1.94 11.49
CA ASP A 122 -18.81 -0.49 11.34
C ASP A 122 -18.35 -0.04 9.94
N GLU A 123 -17.86 -0.97 9.11
CA GLU A 123 -17.29 -0.73 7.79
C GLU A 123 -18.26 -1.06 6.65
N GLN A 124 -19.48 -1.50 6.95
CA GLN A 124 -20.47 -1.93 5.94
C GLN A 124 -20.81 -0.85 4.91
N SER A 125 -20.52 0.43 5.19
CA SER A 125 -20.69 1.55 4.27
C SER A 125 -19.52 1.76 3.30
N TYR A 126 -18.45 0.98 3.42
CA TYR A 126 -17.26 1.16 2.60
C TYR A 126 -17.47 0.60 1.20
N ARG A 127 -16.97 1.32 0.20
CA ARG A 127 -16.97 0.93 -1.20
C ARG A 127 -15.58 1.16 -1.78
N THR A 128 -15.08 0.19 -2.54
CA THR A 128 -13.75 0.30 -3.16
C THR A 128 -13.86 0.57 -4.65
N GLU A 129 -12.99 1.45 -5.14
CA GLU A 129 -12.82 1.72 -6.56
C GLU A 129 -11.37 1.56 -6.99
N LEU A 130 -11.17 0.98 -8.18
CA LEU A 130 -9.87 0.93 -8.84
C LEU A 130 -9.71 2.15 -9.76
N LEU A 131 -8.91 3.10 -9.32
CA LEU A 131 -8.69 4.38 -9.97
C LEU A 131 -7.31 4.45 -10.62
N SER A 132 -7.14 5.20 -11.71
CA SER A 132 -5.78 5.54 -12.18
C SER A 132 -5.04 6.34 -11.10
N TYR A 133 -3.71 6.45 -11.20
CA TYR A 133 -2.92 7.29 -10.29
C TYR A 133 -3.47 8.73 -10.20
N GLU A 134 -3.77 9.35 -11.34
CA GLU A 134 -4.27 10.73 -11.41
C GLU A 134 -5.64 10.85 -10.74
N GLN A 135 -6.52 9.88 -10.96
CA GLN A 135 -7.84 9.83 -10.34
C GLN A 135 -7.76 9.59 -8.83
N ALA A 136 -6.89 8.68 -8.39
CA ALA A 136 -6.65 8.40 -6.98
C ALA A 136 -6.06 9.62 -6.26
N SER A 137 -5.09 10.30 -6.87
CA SER A 137 -4.50 11.53 -6.36
C SER A 137 -5.53 12.65 -6.25
N ALA A 138 -6.38 12.83 -7.26
CA ALA A 138 -7.48 13.79 -7.21
C ALA A 138 -8.49 13.46 -6.10
N ALA A 139 -8.85 12.18 -5.95
CA ALA A 139 -9.77 11.72 -4.91
C ALA A 139 -9.23 11.97 -3.51
N LEU A 140 -7.98 11.60 -3.22
CA LEU A 140 -7.35 11.83 -1.91
C LEU A 140 -7.12 13.32 -1.62
N PHE A 141 -6.81 14.12 -2.64
CA PHE A 141 -6.69 15.57 -2.49
C PHE A 141 -8.03 16.23 -2.16
N GLN A 142 -9.12 15.82 -2.82
CA GLN A 142 -10.43 16.46 -2.69
C GLN A 142 -11.25 15.93 -1.51
N PHE A 143 -11.20 14.62 -1.25
CA PHE A 143 -12.08 13.92 -0.31
C PHE A 143 -11.33 13.15 0.78
N GLY A 144 -9.99 13.19 0.76
CA GLY A 144 -9.15 12.48 1.72
C GLY A 144 -8.28 13.43 2.54
N THR A 145 -7.03 13.05 2.74
CA THR A 145 -6.05 13.84 3.50
C THR A 145 -4.77 14.02 2.68
N LEU A 146 -4.08 15.15 2.90
CA LEU A 146 -2.78 15.42 2.28
C LEU A 146 -1.72 14.37 2.66
N GLU A 147 -1.81 13.81 3.87
CA GLU A 147 -0.95 12.70 4.32
C GLU A 147 -1.11 11.50 3.40
N GLN A 148 -2.33 11.04 3.17
CA GLN A 148 -2.58 9.86 2.35
C GLN A 148 -2.25 10.11 0.87
N LEU A 149 -2.43 11.34 0.38
CA LEU A 149 -1.91 11.73 -0.92
C LEU A 149 -0.39 11.59 -0.99
N GLN A 150 0.34 12.00 0.06
CA GLN A 150 1.79 11.82 0.12
C GLN A 150 2.19 10.34 0.14
N VAL A 151 1.46 9.52 0.89
CA VAL A 151 1.65 8.05 0.91
C VAL A 151 1.45 7.46 -0.49
N LEU A 152 0.40 7.87 -1.20
CA LEU A 152 0.14 7.44 -2.58
C LEU A 152 1.29 7.80 -3.51
N ASN A 153 1.78 9.04 -3.46
CA ASN A 153 2.88 9.51 -4.30
C ASN A 153 4.15 8.66 -4.07
N VAL A 154 4.55 8.48 -2.80
CA VAL A 154 5.70 7.65 -2.45
C VAL A 154 5.53 6.22 -2.94
N ALA A 155 4.35 5.63 -2.74
CA ALA A 155 4.06 4.26 -3.15
C ALA A 155 4.19 4.08 -4.66
N TYR A 156 3.60 5.00 -5.43
CA TYR A 156 3.56 4.92 -6.88
C TYR A 156 4.93 5.20 -7.52
N ASP A 157 5.69 6.14 -6.97
CA ASP A 157 7.06 6.41 -7.40
C ASP A 157 7.97 5.18 -7.19
N LEU A 158 7.91 4.56 -6.01
CA LEU A 158 8.68 3.34 -5.72
C LEU A 158 8.32 2.17 -6.63
N TRP A 159 7.02 1.98 -6.89
CA TRP A 159 6.56 0.93 -7.79
C TRP A 159 7.03 1.17 -9.23
N THR A 160 6.81 2.37 -9.77
CA THR A 160 7.21 2.70 -11.15
C THR A 160 8.72 2.67 -11.35
N GLN A 161 9.51 3.08 -10.34
CA GLN A 161 10.96 2.94 -10.38
C GLN A 161 11.38 1.48 -10.41
N SER A 162 10.77 0.63 -9.56
CA SER A 162 11.06 -0.81 -9.54
C SER A 162 10.78 -1.49 -10.89
N LEU A 163 9.72 -1.07 -11.60
CA LEU A 163 9.44 -1.56 -12.96
C LEU A 163 10.55 -1.19 -13.95
N LYS A 164 11.00 0.08 -13.94
CA LYS A 164 12.10 0.55 -14.80
C LYS A 164 13.41 -0.19 -14.53
N ASP A 165 13.70 -0.46 -13.26
CA ASP A 165 14.91 -1.19 -12.84
C ASP A 165 14.84 -2.65 -13.28
N ALA A 166 13.68 -3.29 -13.18
CA ALA A 166 13.46 -4.65 -13.69
C ALA A 166 13.64 -4.74 -15.22
N GLU A 167 13.10 -3.80 -15.98
CA GLU A 167 13.30 -3.74 -17.43
C GLU A 167 14.77 -3.50 -17.82
N SER A 168 15.46 -2.62 -17.09
CA SER A 168 16.87 -2.31 -17.34
C SER A 168 17.78 -3.50 -17.06
N ALA A 169 17.50 -4.25 -15.98
CA ALA A 169 18.18 -5.51 -15.67
C ALA A 169 17.97 -6.56 -16.78
N ASN A 170 16.74 -6.70 -17.29
CA ASN A 170 16.43 -7.62 -18.39
C ASN A 170 17.14 -7.26 -19.69
N ARG A 171 17.30 -5.97 -20.00
CA ARG A 171 18.04 -5.48 -21.17
C ARG A 171 19.56 -5.70 -21.04
N GLY A 172 20.12 -5.50 -19.84
CA GLY A 172 21.56 -5.69 -19.58
C GLY A 172 22.02 -7.15 -19.59
N GLY A 173 21.13 -8.10 -19.31
CA GLY A 173 21.44 -9.54 -19.32
C GLY A 173 21.54 -10.17 -20.73
N GLN A 174 21.06 -9.50 -21.78
CA GLN A 174 21.05 -10.04 -23.15
C GLN A 174 22.32 -9.73 -23.97
N SER A 175 23.30 -8.98 -23.43
CA SER A 175 24.48 -8.50 -24.18
C SER A 175 25.78 -9.30 -24.02
N THR A 176 25.79 -10.45 -23.32
CA THR A 176 27.02 -11.25 -23.08
C THR A 176 27.04 -12.61 -23.78
N GLY A 177 26.16 -12.85 -24.76
CA GLY A 177 26.02 -14.14 -25.45
C GLY A 177 26.57 -14.24 -26.88
N GLY A 178 27.59 -13.46 -27.28
CA GLY A 178 28.11 -13.52 -28.65
C GLY A 178 29.60 -13.24 -28.78
N GLN A 179 30.29 -14.13 -29.51
CA GLN A 179 31.70 -14.12 -29.98
C GLN A 179 32.74 -14.58 -28.93
N THR A 180 33.69 -15.49 -29.16
CA THR A 180 34.28 -16.20 -30.32
C THR A 180 35.17 -17.30 -29.71
N THR A 181 35.31 -18.52 -30.26
CA THR A 181 36.49 -18.90 -31.05
C THR A 181 36.23 -20.23 -31.77
N MET A 182 36.06 -20.16 -33.10
CA MET A 182 36.66 -21.16 -33.98
C MET A 182 38.16 -20.86 -34.02
N MET A 183 39.01 -21.86 -33.79
CA MET A 183 40.24 -22.06 -34.56
C MET A 183 40.88 -23.40 -34.17
N ASN A 184 41.10 -24.18 -35.23
CA ASN A 184 41.99 -25.33 -35.44
C ASN A 184 41.53 -26.70 -34.95
#